data_AF-A0A7G8G2R0-F1
#
_entry.id   AF-A0A7G8G2R0-F1
#
_cell.length_a   1.000
_cell.length_b   1.000
_cell.length_c   1.000
_cell.angle_alpha   90.00
_cell.angle_beta   90.00
_cell.angle_gamma   90.00
#
_symmetry.space_group_name_H-M   'P 1'
#
loop_
_entity.id
_entity.type
_entity.pdbx_description
1 polymer ?
#
loop_
_entity_poly.entity_id
_entity_poly.type
_entity_poly.pdbx_seq_one_letter_code
_entity_poly.pdbx_strand_id
1 'polypeptide(L)'
;MGKKCTKVEKKARIEELADLIVKGYSQRELKRHVQQRWGLSEDSANLYIREARDVVKDDLVDIDRTDMLASKVQMLEQIARDSVASGRENNAIGAIRLLAELTGFGVEHKR
;
A
#
# COMPACT_ATOMS: atom_id res chain seq x y z
N MET A 1 -3.49 15.65 -35.55
CA MET A 1 -2.99 14.56 -34.69
C MET A 1 -2.55 15.16 -33.37
N GLY A 2 -3.10 14.70 -32.24
CA GLY A 2 -2.73 15.21 -30.92
C GLY A 2 -1.26 14.89 -30.58
N LYS A 3 -0.59 15.80 -29.84
CA LYS A 3 0.80 15.62 -29.40
C LYS A 3 0.93 14.31 -28.62
N LYS A 4 1.81 13.41 -29.07
CA LYS A 4 2.08 12.15 -28.36
C LYS A 4 2.73 12.47 -27.01
N CYS A 5 2.27 11.79 -25.96
CA CYS A 5 2.88 11.81 -24.63
C CYS A 5 4.34 11.35 -24.74
N THR A 6 5.27 12.11 -24.17
CA THR A 6 6.68 11.75 -24.07
C THR A 6 6.88 10.65 -23.04
N LYS A 7 8.01 9.93 -23.11
CA LYS A 7 8.36 8.91 -22.12
C LYS A 7 8.46 9.49 -20.70
N VAL A 8 9.01 10.70 -20.59
CA VAL A 8 9.17 11.41 -19.31
C VAL A 8 7.81 11.76 -18.71
N GLU A 9 6.90 12.32 -19.52
CA GLU A 9 5.53 12.60 -19.08
C GLU A 9 4.81 11.32 -18.67
N LYS A 10 4.95 10.22 -19.42
CA LYS A 10 4.35 8.94 -19.04
C LYS A 10 4.86 8.46 -17.67
N LYS A 11 6.17 8.52 -17.43
CA LYS A 11 6.79 8.12 -16.16
C LYS A 11 6.23 8.94 -14.99
N ALA A 12 6.18 10.26 -15.11
CA ALA A 12 5.63 11.13 -14.07
C ALA A 12 4.16 10.82 -13.75
N ARG A 13 3.35 10.47 -14.77
CA ARG A 13 1.96 10.05 -14.56
C ARG A 13 1.84 8.72 -13.82
N ILE A 14 2.75 7.78 -14.08
CA ILE A 14 2.79 6.49 -13.38
C ILE A 14 3.19 6.69 -11.92
N GLU A 15 4.21 7.52 -11.65
CA GLU A 15 4.62 7.88 -10.29
C GLU A 15 3.47 8.56 -9.52
N GLU A 16 2.76 9.50 -10.14
CA GLU A 16 1.57 10.13 -9.55
C GLU A 16 0.48 9.09 -9.20
N LEU A 17 0.27 8.09 -10.04
CA LEU A 17 -0.68 7.00 -9.76
C LEU A 17 -0.19 6.06 -8.66
N ALA A 18 1.12 5.80 -8.57
CA ALA A 18 1.71 4.99 -7.50
C ALA A 18 1.47 5.64 -6.13
N ASP A 19 1.67 6.96 -6.03
CA ASP A 19 1.35 7.73 -4.81
C ASP A 19 -0.12 7.62 -4.42
N LEU A 20 -1.04 7.67 -5.39
CA LEU A 20 -2.47 7.54 -5.14
C LEU A 20 -2.83 6.11 -4.68
N ILE A 21 -2.17 5.09 -5.22
CA ILE A 21 -2.33 3.70 -4.78
C ILE A 21 -1.91 3.56 -3.32
N VAL A 22 -0.74 4.10 -2.94
CA VAL A 22 -0.24 4.07 -1.55
C VAL A 22 -1.18 4.82 -0.59
N LYS A 23 -1.82 5.90 -1.06
CA LYS A 23 -2.86 6.64 -0.33
C LYS A 23 -4.20 5.91 -0.23
N GLY A 24 -4.35 4.73 -0.84
CA GLY A 24 -5.53 3.89 -0.73
C GLY A 24 -6.65 4.20 -1.73
N TYR A 25 -6.37 4.88 -2.83
CA TYR A 25 -7.38 5.18 -3.85
C TYR A 25 -7.88 3.89 -4.53
N SER A 26 -9.19 3.79 -4.73
CA SER A 26 -9.82 2.64 -5.40
C SER A 26 -9.56 2.63 -6.91
N GLN A 27 -9.70 1.44 -7.55
CA GLN A 27 -9.59 1.30 -9.02
C GLN A 27 -10.47 2.31 -9.77
N ARG A 28 -11.70 2.55 -9.27
CA ARG A 28 -12.66 3.46 -9.90
C ARG A 28 -12.16 4.91 -9.84
N GLU A 29 -11.62 5.32 -8.70
CA GLU A 29 -11.07 6.67 -8.50
C GLU A 29 -9.83 6.89 -9.35
N LEU A 30 -8.93 5.90 -9.43
CA LEU A 30 -7.75 5.94 -10.29
C LEU A 30 -8.14 6.06 -11.76
N LYS A 31 -9.08 5.25 -12.26
CA LYS A 31 -9.58 5.34 -13.64
C LYS A 31 -10.15 6.73 -13.94
N ARG A 32 -10.99 7.24 -13.04
CA ARG A 32 -11.59 8.58 -13.16
C ARG A 32 -10.49 9.65 -13.19
N HIS A 33 -9.48 9.55 -12.34
CA HIS A 33 -8.35 10.48 -12.29
C HIS A 33 -7.61 10.52 -13.64
N VAL A 34 -7.25 9.36 -14.19
CA VAL A 34 -6.55 9.26 -15.48
C VAL A 34 -7.38 9.86 -16.62
N GLN A 35 -8.68 9.55 -16.67
CA GLN A 35 -9.60 10.07 -17.68
C GLN A 35 -9.76 11.59 -17.58
N GLN A 36 -10.00 12.11 -16.38
CA GLN A 36 -10.25 13.54 -16.17
C GLN A 36 -8.98 14.38 -16.33
N ARG A 37 -7.84 13.87 -15.85
CA ARG A 37 -6.60 14.65 -15.82
C ARG A 37 -5.82 14.58 -17.13
N TRP A 38 -5.89 13.46 -17.86
CA TRP A 38 -5.09 13.26 -19.07
C TRP A 38 -5.91 12.88 -20.31
N GLY A 39 -7.23 12.76 -20.21
CA GLY A 39 -8.11 12.45 -21.34
C GLY A 39 -7.87 11.07 -21.94
N LEU A 40 -7.29 10.14 -21.18
CA LEU A 40 -6.94 8.81 -21.69
C LEU A 40 -8.16 7.88 -21.74
N SER A 41 -8.18 6.95 -22.69
CA SER A 41 -9.20 5.90 -22.78
C SER A 41 -9.15 4.96 -21.57
N GLU A 42 -10.21 4.18 -21.35
CA GLU A 42 -10.24 3.20 -20.27
C GLU A 42 -9.12 2.15 -20.37
N ASP A 43 -8.83 1.66 -21.58
CA ASP A 43 -7.73 0.71 -21.80
C ASP A 43 -6.37 1.33 -21.45
N SER A 44 -6.16 2.58 -21.83
CA SER A 44 -4.94 3.32 -21.48
C SER A 44 -4.86 3.56 -19.97
N ALA A 45 -5.98 3.88 -19.32
CA ALA A 45 -6.04 4.04 -17.87
C ALA A 45 -5.67 2.73 -17.16
N ASN A 46 -6.21 1.59 -17.60
CA ASN A 46 -5.89 0.28 -17.05
C ASN A 46 -4.39 -0.04 -17.17
N LEU A 47 -3.79 0.25 -18.32
CA LEU A 47 -2.35 0.04 -18.54
C LEU A 47 -1.51 0.89 -17.56
N TYR A 48 -1.82 2.18 -17.42
CA TYR A 48 -1.08 3.08 -16.53
C TYR A 48 -1.22 2.67 -15.06
N ILE A 49 -2.43 2.28 -14.64
CA ILE A 49 -2.69 1.79 -13.28
C ILE A 49 -1.92 0.49 -13.01
N ARG A 50 -1.83 -0.41 -14.00
CA ARG A 50 -1.03 -1.63 -13.87
C ARG A 50 0.46 -1.30 -13.70
N GLU A 51 1.02 -0.45 -14.55
CA GLU A 51 2.42 -0.03 -14.43
C GLU A 51 2.70 0.67 -13.08
N ALA A 52 1.75 1.46 -12.56
CA ALA A 52 1.86 2.08 -11.25
C ALA A 52 1.83 1.06 -10.09
N ARG A 53 1.07 -0.03 -10.22
CA ARG A 53 1.10 -1.14 -9.26
C ARG A 53 2.43 -1.89 -9.29
N ASP A 54 3.03 -2.03 -10.47
CA ASP A 54 4.35 -2.63 -10.60
C ASP A 54 5.39 -1.78 -9.85
N VAL A 55 5.35 -0.44 -9.97
CA VAL A 55 6.20 0.46 -9.17
C VAL A 55 6.02 0.26 -7.67
N VAL A 56 4.77 0.27 -7.17
CA VAL A 56 4.50 0.04 -5.73
C VAL A 56 5.00 -1.32 -5.27
N LYS A 57 4.91 -2.34 -6.14
CA LYS A 57 5.42 -3.68 -5.82
C LYS A 57 6.94 -3.69 -5.79
N ASP A 58 7.59 -3.04 -6.74
CA ASP A 58 9.05 -2.95 -6.83
C ASP A 58 9.62 -2.20 -5.61
N ASP A 59 8.93 -1.15 -5.12
CA ASP A 59 9.28 -0.46 -3.88
C ASP A 59 9.29 -1.40 -2.65
N LEU A 60 8.55 -2.51 -2.70
CA LEU A 60 8.53 -3.53 -1.65
C LEU A 60 9.58 -4.62 -1.83
N VAL A 61 10.20 -4.74 -3.02
CA VAL A 61 11.21 -5.78 -3.30
C VAL A 61 12.51 -5.49 -2.55
N ASP A 62 12.86 -4.21 -2.39
CA ASP A 62 14.11 -3.79 -1.74
C ASP A 62 13.99 -3.66 -0.21
N ILE A 63 12.80 -3.90 0.36
CA ILE A 63 12.63 -3.89 1.81
C ILE A 63 13.01 -5.26 2.38
N ASP A 64 14.00 -5.28 3.27
CA ASP A 64 14.33 -6.49 4.02
C ASP A 64 13.11 -6.95 4.81
N ARG A 65 12.78 -8.25 4.74
CA ARG A 65 11.60 -8.81 5.42
C ARG A 65 11.65 -8.57 6.93
N THR A 66 12.84 -8.54 7.52
CA THR A 66 13.06 -8.26 8.94
C THR A 66 12.75 -6.80 9.26
N ASP A 67 13.18 -5.85 8.41
CA ASP A 67 12.87 -4.43 8.58
C ASP A 67 11.37 -4.15 8.43
N MET A 68 10.74 -4.81 7.47
CA MET A 68 9.29 -4.75 7.31
C MET A 68 8.58 -5.31 8.55
N LEU A 69 9.02 -6.46 9.05
CA LEU A 69 8.46 -7.07 10.26
C LEU A 69 8.62 -6.15 11.48
N ALA A 70 9.82 -5.58 11.69
CA ALA A 70 10.10 -4.65 12.78
C ALA A 70 9.17 -3.42 12.72
N SER A 71 8.97 -2.85 11.53
CA SER A 71 8.04 -1.75 11.32
C SER A 71 6.59 -2.12 11.70
N LYS A 72 6.13 -3.32 11.31
CA LYS A 72 4.77 -3.78 11.66
C LYS A 72 4.61 -4.08 13.15
N VAL A 73 5.63 -4.65 13.80
CA VAL A 73 5.67 -4.87 15.25
C VAL A 73 5.50 -3.55 15.98
N GLN A 74 6.30 -2.54 15.65
CA GLN A 74 6.24 -1.21 16.26
C GLN A 74 4.87 -0.55 16.08
N MET A 75 4.26 -0.70 14.90
CA MET A 75 2.92 -0.18 14.63
C MET A 75 1.85 -0.84 15.51
N LEU A 76 1.88 -2.16 15.66
CA LEU A 76 0.92 -2.89 16.49
C LEU A 76 1.09 -2.58 17.98
N GLU A 77 2.33 -2.42 18.46
CA GLU A 77 2.60 -1.96 19.82
C GLU A 77 2.00 -0.57 20.07
N GLN A 78 2.14 0.35 19.11
CA GLN A 78 1.54 1.68 19.19
C GLN A 78 0.00 1.61 19.25
N ILE A 79 -0.62 0.84 18.35
CA ILE A 79 -2.08 0.64 18.33
C ILE A 79 -2.59 0.07 19.65
N ALA A 80 -1.87 -0.91 20.23
CA ALA A 80 -2.23 -1.50 21.51
C ALA A 80 -2.19 -0.46 22.62
N ARG A 81 -1.12 0.34 22.72
CA ARG A 81 -1.00 1.42 23.72
C ARG A 81 -2.11 2.46 23.58
N ASP A 82 -2.36 2.94 22.37
CA ASP A 82 -3.38 3.98 22.13
C ASP A 82 -4.80 3.46 22.40
N SER A 83 -5.06 2.18 22.10
CA SER A 83 -6.34 1.52 22.36
C SER A 83 -6.58 1.36 23.87
N VAL A 84 -5.57 0.99 24.66
CA VAL A 84 -5.67 0.95 26.13
C VAL A 84 -5.93 2.35 26.69
N ALA A 85 -5.16 3.35 26.26
CA ALA A 85 -5.33 4.74 26.70
C ALA A 85 -6.72 5.31 26.39
N SER A 86 -7.37 4.80 25.33
CA SER A 86 -8.69 5.24 24.89
C SER A 86 -9.85 4.39 25.44
N GLY A 87 -9.62 3.43 26.35
CA GLY A 87 -10.66 2.53 26.87
C GLY A 87 -11.28 1.62 25.81
N ARG A 88 -10.46 1.20 24.82
CA ARG A 88 -10.84 0.30 23.72
C ARG A 88 -10.06 -1.00 23.83
N GLU A 89 -10.18 -1.69 24.95
CA GLU A 89 -9.36 -2.86 25.31
C GLU A 89 -9.46 -3.99 24.28
N ASN A 90 -10.64 -4.18 23.67
CA ASN A 90 -10.83 -5.17 22.61
C ASN A 90 -9.92 -4.91 21.39
N ASN A 91 -9.69 -3.64 21.02
CA ASN A 91 -8.78 -3.28 19.94
C ASN A 91 -7.32 -3.55 20.33
N ALA A 92 -6.98 -3.29 21.60
CA ALA A 92 -5.65 -3.60 22.12
C ALA A 92 -5.36 -5.11 22.09
N ILE A 93 -6.32 -5.93 22.53
CA ILE A 93 -6.22 -7.39 22.46
C ILE A 93 -6.08 -7.85 21.02
N GLY A 94 -6.82 -7.25 20.08
CA GLY A 94 -6.70 -7.53 18.65
C GLY A 94 -5.28 -7.26 18.12
N ALA A 95 -4.70 -6.10 18.45
CA ALA A 95 -3.34 -5.75 18.05
C ALA A 95 -2.29 -6.71 18.63
N ILE A 96 -2.44 -7.12 19.89
CA ILE A 96 -1.53 -8.07 20.55
C ILE A 96 -1.60 -9.46 19.91
N ARG A 97 -2.80 -9.94 19.54
CA ARG A 97 -2.95 -11.23 18.84
C ARG A 97 -2.26 -11.20 17.47
N LEU A 98 -2.46 -10.14 16.70
CA LEU A 98 -1.78 -9.95 15.42
C LEU A 98 -0.25 -9.88 15.58
N LEU A 99 0.24 -9.28 16.66
CA LEU A 99 1.66 -9.24 16.98
C LEU A 99 2.22 -10.66 17.22
N ALA A 100 1.51 -11.48 17.98
CA ALA A 100 1.90 -12.88 18.21
C ALA A 100 1.93 -13.69 16.91
N GLU A 101 0.92 -13.51 16.04
CA GLU A 101 0.88 -14.16 14.72
C GLU A 101 2.04 -13.74 13.82
N LEU A 102 2.36 -12.44 13.75
CA LEU A 102 3.45 -11.93 12.91
C LEU A 102 4.85 -12.35 13.38
N THR A 103 5.04 -12.46 14.70
CA THR A 103 6.34 -12.82 15.30
C THR A 103 6.52 -14.33 15.51
N GLY A 104 5.44 -15.12 15.34
CA GLY A 104 5.42 -16.53 15.67
C GLY A 104 5.44 -16.81 17.18
N PHE A 105 5.25 -15.79 18.02
CA PHE A 105 5.24 -15.93 19.47
C PHE A 105 4.04 -16.78 19.92
N GLY A 106 4.30 -17.93 20.56
CA GLY A 106 3.25 -18.85 21.03
C GLY A 106 2.80 -19.91 20.02
N VAL A 107 3.42 -20.00 18.84
CA VAL A 107 3.19 -21.13 17.93
C VAL A 107 4.01 -22.33 18.42
N GLU A 108 3.35 -23.37 18.92
CA GLU A 108 3.99 -24.66 19.17
C GLU A 108 4.54 -25.20 17.84
N HIS A 109 5.86 -25.20 17.70
CA HIS A 109 6.50 -25.90 16.61
C HIS A 109 6.38 -27.40 16.92
N LYS A 110 5.43 -28.08 16.26
CA LYS A 110 5.39 -29.54 16.26
C LYS A 110 6.74 -30.04 15.74
N ARG A 111 7.52 -30.66 16.63
CA ARG A 111 8.77 -31.36 16.30
C ARG A 111 8.50 -32.60 15.46
#